data_AF-A0A916ZF26-F1
#
_entry.id   AF-A0A916ZF26-F1
#
_cell.length_a   1.000
_cell.length_b   1.000
_cell.length_c   1.000
_cell.angle_alpha   90.00
_cell.angle_beta   90.00
_cell.angle_gamma   90.00
#
_symmetry.space_group_name_H-M   'P 1'
#
loop_
_entity.id
_entity.type
_entity.pdbx_description
1 polymer ?
#
loop_
_entity_poly.entity_id
_entity_poly.type
_entity_poly.pdbx_seq_one_letter_code
_entity_poly.pdbx_strand_id
1 'polypeptide(L)'
;MIDCLRSNGGTSMASAQLFLRGARVNRDFHAALLDAANRAGVTPNEFCITAAAEKLIAGGRRFSGVFQANDFDTRDVVAPAARNVRSA
;
A
#
# COMPACT_ATOMS: atom_id res chain seq x y z
N MET A 1 18.26 -26.83 -29.74
CA MET A 1 18.73 -27.07 -28.35
C MET A 1 19.85 -26.06 -28.11
N ILE A 2 19.87 -25.40 -26.94
CA ILE A 2 20.72 -24.24 -26.54
C ILE A 2 20.13 -22.89 -27.00
N ASP A 3 19.77 -21.88 -26.20
CA ASP A 3 19.61 -21.61 -24.75
C ASP A 3 18.75 -20.33 -24.71
N CYS A 4 17.49 -20.34 -24.28
CA CYS A 4 17.05 -19.95 -22.94
C CYS A 4 18.03 -19.02 -22.19
N LEU A 5 17.90 -17.69 -22.34
CA LEU A 5 18.15 -16.65 -21.30
C LEU A 5 18.37 -15.26 -21.93
N ARG A 6 17.28 -14.51 -22.10
CA ARG A 6 17.31 -13.07 -21.83
C ARG A 6 15.94 -12.67 -21.31
N SER A 7 15.71 -12.99 -20.04
CA SER A 7 14.67 -12.38 -19.22
C SER A 7 14.88 -10.86 -19.22
N ASN A 8 14.25 -10.19 -20.18
CA ASN A 8 14.13 -8.74 -20.19
C ASN A 8 12.74 -8.43 -19.62
N GLY A 9 12.70 -8.19 -18.33
CA GLY A 9 11.45 -8.01 -17.60
C GLY A 9 11.69 -7.76 -16.12
N GLY A 10 12.73 -6.98 -15.79
CA GLY A 10 12.70 -6.26 -14.53
C GLY A 10 11.52 -5.30 -14.63
N THR A 11 10.36 -5.70 -14.12
CA THR A 11 9.22 -4.81 -13.91
C THR A 11 9.67 -3.77 -12.90
N SER A 12 10.33 -2.72 -13.40
CA SER A 12 10.47 -1.45 -12.71
C SER A 12 9.05 -1.05 -12.36
N MET A 13 8.71 -1.09 -11.07
CA MET A 13 7.40 -0.68 -10.59
C MET A 13 7.20 0.77 -11.05
N ALA A 14 6.36 0.98 -12.05
CA ALA A 14 6.09 2.32 -12.55
C ALA A 14 5.49 3.15 -11.40
N SER A 15 6.21 4.19 -10.96
CA SER A 15 5.71 5.09 -9.94
C SER A 15 4.69 6.05 -10.56
N ALA A 16 3.57 6.24 -9.88
CA ALA A 16 2.53 7.18 -10.28
C ALA A 16 2.44 8.32 -9.26
N GLN A 17 2.34 9.56 -9.74
CA GLN A 17 2.11 10.69 -8.84
C GLN A 17 0.66 10.73 -8.40
N LEU A 18 0.46 10.67 -7.08
CA LEU A 18 -0.84 10.80 -6.46
C LEU A 18 -1.04 12.24 -5.99
N PHE A 19 -1.80 13.02 -6.75
CA PHE A 19 -2.30 14.32 -6.30
C PHE A 19 -3.71 14.16 -5.75
N LEU A 20 -3.88 14.28 -4.43
CA LEU A 20 -5.19 14.36 -3.80
C LEU A 20 -5.82 15.74 -4.08
N ARG A 21 -6.30 15.94 -5.31
CA ARG A 21 -6.90 17.20 -5.76
C ARG A 21 -8.13 17.53 -4.91
N GLY A 22 -8.11 18.69 -4.25
CA GLY A 22 -9.25 19.20 -3.48
C GLY A 22 -9.32 18.76 -2.02
N ALA A 23 -8.28 18.14 -1.47
CA ALA A 23 -8.24 17.77 -0.06
C ALA A 23 -8.31 19.02 0.84
N ARG A 24 -9.49 19.25 1.43
CA ARG A 24 -9.69 20.18 2.56
C ARG A 24 -10.02 19.36 3.78
N VAL A 25 -9.15 19.47 4.77
CA VAL A 25 -9.32 18.80 6.07
C VAL A 25 -9.56 19.84 7.15
N ASN A 26 -10.14 19.40 8.28
CA ASN A 26 -10.25 20.27 9.44
C ASN A 26 -8.85 20.62 9.98
N ARG A 27 -8.71 21.81 10.59
CA ARG A 27 -7.46 22.30 11.16
C ARG A 27 -6.94 21.41 12.29
N ASP A 28 -7.85 20.89 13.12
CA ASP A 28 -7.48 19.98 14.21
C ASP A 28 -6.93 18.66 13.67
N PHE A 29 -7.55 18.13 12.63
CA PHE A 29 -7.05 16.95 11.93
C PHE A 29 -5.70 17.22 11.28
N HIS A 30 -5.54 18.38 10.63
CA HIS A 30 -4.26 18.77 10.04
C HIS A 30 -3.14 18.82 11.08
N ALA A 31 -3.38 19.40 12.26
CA ALA A 31 -2.42 19.43 13.35
C ALA A 31 -2.09 18.02 13.86
N ALA A 32 -3.10 17.18 14.08
CA ALA A 32 -2.92 15.80 14.53
C ALA A 32 -2.15 14.95 13.50
N LEU A 33 -2.42 15.15 12.21
CA LEU A 33 -1.73 14.47 11.12
C LEU A 33 -0.24 14.86 11.08
N LEU A 34 0.06 16.15 11.20
CA LEU A 34 1.45 16.62 11.23
C LEU A 34 2.19 16.08 12.45
N ASP A 35 1.56 16.08 13.63
CA ASP A 35 2.16 15.51 14.84
C ASP A 35 2.44 14.01 14.68
N ALA A 36 1.49 13.25 14.15
CA ALA A 36 1.65 11.83 13.90
C ALA A 36 2.75 11.53 12.86
N ALA A 37 2.80 12.29 11.76
CA ALA A 37 3.85 12.17 10.75
C ALA A 37 5.24 12.50 11.32
N ASN A 38 5.34 13.57 12.12
CA ASN A 38 6.58 13.96 12.80
C ASN A 38 7.08 12.87 13.76
N ARG A 39 6.18 12.26 14.54
CA ARG A 39 6.54 11.16 15.45
C ARG A 39 7.01 9.91 14.71
N ALA A 40 6.41 9.63 13.56
CA ALA A 40 6.79 8.52 12.70
C ALA A 40 8.06 8.82 11.89
N GLY A 41 8.56 10.08 11.87
CA GLY A 41 9.74 10.48 11.13
C GLY A 41 9.55 10.48 9.60
N VAL A 42 8.30 10.56 9.13
CA VAL A 42 7.93 10.49 7.71
C VAL A 42 7.24 11.77 7.25
N THR A 43 7.15 11.98 5.95
CA THR A 43 6.38 13.13 5.43
C THR A 43 4.87 12.92 5.65
N PRO A 44 4.06 13.98 5.82
CA PRO A 44 2.61 13.84 5.97
C PRO A 44 1.93 13.13 4.79
N ASN A 45 2.47 13.30 3.58
CA ASN A 45 2.02 12.57 2.40
C ASN A 45 2.27 11.06 2.55
N GLU A 46 3.48 10.69 2.94
CA GLU A 46 3.88 9.30 3.17
C GLU A 46 3.04 8.65 4.27
N PHE A 47 2.79 9.38 5.36
CA PHE A 47 1.90 8.94 6.43
C PHE A 47 0.47 8.69 5.91
N CYS A 48 -0.09 9.63 5.13
CA CYS A 48 -1.45 9.49 4.58
C CYS A 48 -1.58 8.29 3.64
N ILE A 49 -0.60 8.10 2.75
CA ILE A 49 -0.64 7.03 1.76
C ILE A 49 -0.43 5.68 2.44
N THR A 50 0.45 5.60 3.45
CA THR A 50 0.66 4.39 4.26
C THR A 50 -0.61 4.00 5.01
N ALA A 51 -1.26 4.96 5.69
CA ALA A 51 -2.53 4.72 6.38
C ALA A 51 -3.66 4.30 5.40
N ALA A 52 -3.69 4.88 4.20
CA ALA A 52 -4.63 4.47 3.15
C ALA A 52 -4.36 3.04 2.66
N ALA A 53 -3.09 2.68 2.53
CA ALA A 53 -2.65 1.35 2.14
C ALA A 53 -3.02 0.30 3.18
N GLU A 54 -2.76 0.54 4.47
CA GLU A 54 -3.20 -0.32 5.57
C GLU A 54 -4.71 -0.56 5.53
N LYS A 55 -5.49 0.50 5.30
CA LYS A 55 -6.95 0.40 5.18
C LYS A 55 -7.38 -0.42 3.95
N LEU A 56 -6.68 -0.31 2.83
CA LEU A 56 -6.95 -1.10 1.63
C LEU A 56 -6.61 -2.58 1.83
N ILE A 57 -5.52 -2.89 2.56
CA ILE A 57 -5.15 -4.26 2.93
C ILE A 57 -6.19 -4.86 3.86
N ALA A 58 -6.64 -4.11 4.88
CA ALA A 58 -7.74 -4.53 5.75
C ALA A 58 -9.05 -4.76 4.97
N GLY A 59 -9.26 -4.03 3.87
CA GLY A 59 -10.35 -4.24 2.92
C GLY A 59 -10.15 -5.41 1.94
N GLY A 60 -9.06 -6.17 2.07
CA GLY A 60 -8.76 -7.35 1.25
C GLY A 60 -8.01 -7.06 -0.06
N ARG A 61 -7.56 -5.83 -0.30
CA ARG A 61 -6.72 -5.51 -1.46
C ARG A 61 -5.28 -5.94 -1.22
N ARG A 62 -4.62 -6.48 -2.25
CA ARG A 62 -3.21 -6.87 -2.21
C ARG A 62 -2.42 -6.05 -3.22
N PHE A 63 -1.29 -5.50 -2.79
CA PHE A 63 -0.29 -4.84 -3.63
C PHE A 63 1.09 -5.21 -3.10
N SER A 64 2.09 -5.21 -3.98
CA SER A 64 3.47 -5.63 -3.68
C SER A 64 4.31 -4.54 -3.01
N GLY A 65 3.73 -3.36 -2.76
CA GLY A 65 4.41 -2.20 -2.19
C GLY A 65 3.59 -0.92 -2.41
N VAL A 66 3.94 0.15 -1.69
CA VAL A 66 3.29 1.46 -1.81
C VAL A 66 4.26 2.52 -2.29
N PHE A 67 5.42 2.65 -1.64
CA PHE A 67 6.52 3.49 -2.12
C PHE A 67 7.66 2.67 -2.70
N GLN A 68 7.95 1.52 -2.09
CA GLN A 68 8.95 0.56 -2.58
C GLN A 68 8.36 -0.84 -2.65
N ALA A 69 8.93 -1.69 -3.52
CA ALA A 69 8.62 -3.11 -3.51
C ALA A 69 9.02 -3.70 -2.15
N ASN A 70 8.09 -4.41 -1.50
CA ASN A 70 8.18 -4.96 -0.15
C ASN A 70 7.99 -3.99 1.04
N ASP A 71 7.38 -2.81 0.84
CA ASP A 71 6.96 -1.94 1.96
C ASP A 71 6.04 -2.66 2.96
N PHE A 72 5.21 -3.56 2.43
CA PHE A 72 4.32 -4.40 3.22
C PHE A 72 4.90 -5.81 3.14
N ASP A 73 5.52 -6.25 4.22
CA ASP A 73 5.95 -7.64 4.35
C ASP A 73 4.69 -8.50 4.15
N THR A 74 4.67 -9.26 3.05
CA THR A 74 3.51 -10.04 2.59
C THR A 74 3.18 -11.21 3.56
N ARG A 75 3.81 -11.23 4.75
CA ARG A 75 3.75 -12.32 5.72
C ARG A 75 2.51 -12.37 6.61
N ASP A 76 1.66 -11.34 6.65
CA ASP A 76 0.47 -11.35 7.52
C ASP A 76 -0.90 -11.29 6.82
N VAL A 77 -0.97 -11.54 5.50
CA VAL A 77 -2.27 -11.72 4.84
C VAL A 77 -2.57 -13.20 4.69
N VAL A 78 -2.93 -13.86 5.80
CA VAL A 78 -3.79 -15.03 5.75
C VAL A 78 -5.04 -14.61 4.96
N ALA A 79 -5.16 -15.12 3.74
CA ALA A 79 -6.40 -15.00 2.97
C ALA A 79 -7.54 -15.46 3.89
N PRO A 80 -8.63 -14.69 4.06
CA PRO A 80 -9.78 -15.22 4.78
C PRO A 80 -10.20 -16.51 4.06
N ALA A 81 -10.09 -17.63 4.78
CA ALA A 81 -10.39 -18.94 4.27
C ALA A 81 -11.76 -18.88 3.59
N ALA A 82 -11.78 -19.19 2.29
CA ALA A 82 -13.00 -19.25 1.51
C ALA A 82 -14.00 -20.12 2.28
N ARG A 83 -15.05 -19.48 2.80
CA ARG A 83 -16.13 -20.13 3.53
C ARG A 83 -16.84 -21.03 2.53
N ASN A 84 -16.47 -22.29 2.51
CA ASN A 84 -17.06 -23.30 1.65
C ASN A 84 -18.49 -23.56 2.18
N VAL A 85 -19.46 -22.77 1.69
CA VAL A 85 -20.88 -23.06 1.84
C VAL A 85 -21.13 -24.31 1.02
N ARG A 86 -21.04 -25.46 1.70
CA ARG A 86 -21.56 -26.71 1.18
C ARG A 86 -23.08 -26.62 1.25
N SER A 87 -23.70 -26.71 0.09
CA SER A 87 -25.13 -26.91 -0.11
C SER A 87 -25.63 -28.10 0.74
N ALA A 88 -26.78 -27.91 1.38
CA ALA A 88 -27.65 -28.97 1.88
C ALA A 88 -29.09 -28.60 1.49
#